data_AF-A0A3C0JM53-F1
#
_entry.id   AF-A0A3C0JM53-F1
#
_cell.length_a   1.000
_cell.length_b   1.000
_cell.length_c   1.000
_cell.angle_alpha   90.00
_cell.angle_beta   90.00
_cell.angle_gamma   90.00
#
_symmetry.space_group_name_H-M   'P 1'
#
loop_
_entity.id
_entity.type
_entity.pdbx_description
1 polymer ?
#
loop_
_entity_poly.entity_id
_entity_poly.type
_entity_poly.pdbx_seq_one_letter_code
_entity_poly.pdbx_strand_id
1 'polypeptide(L)'
;AFLRTSLAEASNRSSDHIVIFLHHPLYSYDPNEEDNWAVIPRNKRLVLLELFETHGVSAVFAGHWHKCHYVDHKEIQMVTTGPVGYPLGDDPSGLRIVKVSRNIIEHRYYGLDQIPKLEELNL
;
A
#
# COMPACT_ATOMS: atom_id res chain seq x y z
N ALA A 1 4.55 12.51 16.62
CA ALA A 1 6.02 12.62 16.69
C ALA A 1 6.68 11.55 15.81
N PHE A 2 6.58 10.26 16.16
CA PHE A 2 7.23 9.14 15.46
C PHE A 2 7.16 9.18 13.91
N LEU A 3 5.96 9.13 13.30
CA LEU A 3 5.83 9.03 11.84
C LEU A 3 6.53 10.17 11.09
N ARG A 4 6.40 11.41 11.59
CA ARG A 4 7.04 12.58 10.98
C ARG A 4 8.57 12.46 11.01
N THR A 5 9.11 12.01 12.13
CA THR A 5 10.55 11.78 12.29
C THR A 5 11.05 10.71 11.33
N SER A 6 10.37 9.55 11.26
CA SER A 6 10.78 8.45 10.38
C SER A 6 10.73 8.83 8.90
N LEU A 7 9.70 9.57 8.48
CA LEU A 7 9.60 10.08 7.11
C LEU A 7 10.72 11.08 6.77
N ALA A 8 11.01 12.01 7.68
CA ALA A 8 12.09 12.97 7.51
C ALA A 8 13.47 12.28 7.43
N GLU A 9 13.72 11.30 8.29
CA GLU A 9 14.96 10.51 8.24
C GLU A 9 15.10 9.72 6.93
N ALA A 10 14.03 9.08 6.46
CA ALA A 10 14.05 8.31 5.22
C ALA A 10 14.29 9.21 3.99
N SER A 11 13.66 10.39 3.98
CA SER A 11 13.86 11.42 2.95
C SER A 11 15.29 11.97 2.98
N ASN A 12 15.84 12.23 4.15
CA ASN A 12 17.20 12.77 4.31
C ASN A 12 18.31 11.78 3.93
N ARG A 13 18.02 10.47 3.96
CA ARG A 13 18.95 9.42 3.53
C ARG A 13 18.96 9.22 2.01
N SER A 14 18.16 9.97 1.26
CA SER A 14 18.00 9.79 -0.19
C SER A 14 17.65 8.36 -0.57
N SER A 15 16.74 7.74 0.20
CA SER A 15 16.21 6.41 -0.13
C SER A 15 15.55 6.45 -1.51
N ASP A 16 15.88 5.49 -2.39
CA ASP A 16 15.25 5.38 -3.72
C ASP A 16 13.72 5.27 -3.62
N HIS A 17 13.24 4.59 -2.57
CA HIS A 17 11.83 4.41 -2.27
C HIS A 17 11.53 4.54 -0.78
N ILE A 18 10.39 5.14 -0.46
CA ILE A 18 9.80 5.11 0.88
C ILE A 18 8.46 4.39 0.79
N VAL A 19 8.30 3.31 1.56
CA VAL A 19 7.13 2.43 1.53
C VAL A 19 6.46 2.42 2.89
N ILE A 20 5.14 2.59 2.91
CA ILE A 20 4.32 2.56 4.12
C ILE A 20 3.53 1.26 4.18
N PHE A 21 3.51 0.64 5.36
CA PHE A 21 2.62 -0.48 5.67
C PHE A 21 1.64 -0.04 6.76
N LEU A 22 0.36 -0.26 6.52
CA LEU A 22 -0.70 0.02 7.47
C LEU A 22 -1.81 -1.04 7.35
N HIS A 23 -2.76 -1.08 8.29
CA HIS A 23 -3.84 -2.06 8.22
C HIS A 23 -5.03 -1.57 7.38
N HIS A 24 -5.60 -0.41 7.73
CA HIS A 24 -6.79 0.14 7.08
C HIS A 24 -6.43 1.05 5.90
N PRO A 25 -6.96 0.82 4.69
CA PRO A 25 -6.75 1.71 3.54
C PRO A 25 -7.09 3.16 3.88
N LEU A 26 -6.35 4.11 3.29
CA LEU A 26 -6.59 5.53 3.57
C LEU A 26 -7.94 5.97 3.02
N TYR A 27 -8.31 5.53 1.83
CA TYR A 27 -9.59 5.80 1.18
C TYR A 27 -9.85 4.75 0.09
N SER A 28 -11.07 4.74 -0.45
CA SER A 28 -11.50 3.82 -1.49
C SER A 28 -11.26 4.38 -2.87
N TYR A 29 -11.88 5.51 -3.20
CA TYR A 29 -11.74 6.12 -4.54
C TYR A 29 -11.41 7.60 -4.47
N ASP A 30 -11.93 8.32 -3.47
CA ASP A 30 -11.70 9.76 -3.30
C ASP A 30 -11.11 10.01 -1.90
N PRO A 31 -9.97 10.73 -1.78
CA PRO A 31 -9.44 11.12 -0.47
C PRO A 31 -10.40 12.00 0.37
N ASN A 32 -11.46 12.53 -0.23
CA ASN A 32 -12.51 13.31 0.41
C ASN A 32 -13.81 12.53 0.66
N GLU A 33 -13.83 11.21 0.37
CA GLU A 33 -15.01 10.39 0.64
C GLU A 33 -15.43 10.43 2.11
N GLU A 34 -16.72 10.18 2.35
CA GLU A 34 -17.29 10.14 3.69
C GLU A 34 -16.67 9.05 4.56
N ASP A 35 -16.67 9.30 5.87
CA ASP A 35 -16.14 8.35 6.83
C ASP A 35 -17.04 7.12 6.93
N ASN A 36 -16.40 5.96 6.90
CA ASN A 36 -17.03 4.68 7.10
C ASN A 36 -16.03 3.73 7.79
N TRP A 37 -16.51 2.56 8.19
CA TRP A 37 -15.70 1.59 8.93
C TRP A 37 -14.53 0.99 8.14
N ALA A 38 -14.55 1.09 6.81
CA ALA A 38 -13.57 0.43 5.93
C ALA A 38 -12.28 1.25 5.78
N VAL A 39 -12.26 2.54 6.12
CA VAL A 39 -11.15 3.45 5.79
C VAL A 39 -10.76 4.33 6.97
N ILE A 40 -9.54 4.88 6.93
CA ILE A 40 -9.08 5.82 7.96
C ILE A 40 -9.93 7.09 7.94
N PRO A 41 -10.42 7.64 9.08
CA PRO A 41 -11.24 8.85 9.08
C PRO A 41 -10.61 10.05 8.35
N ARG A 42 -11.44 10.87 7.69
CA ARG A 42 -11.06 11.94 6.75
C ARG A 42 -10.09 12.93 7.37
N ASN A 43 -10.36 13.38 8.60
CA ASN A 43 -9.49 14.31 9.30
C ASN A 43 -8.08 13.76 9.56
N LYS A 44 -7.90 12.43 9.64
CA LYS A 44 -6.61 11.77 9.81
C LYS A 44 -5.98 11.41 8.47
N ARG A 45 -6.76 10.87 7.53
CA ARG A 45 -6.26 10.43 6.23
C ARG A 45 -5.64 11.59 5.45
N LEU A 46 -6.24 12.78 5.49
CA LEU A 46 -5.69 13.96 4.78
C LEU A 46 -4.33 14.40 5.35
N VAL A 47 -4.15 14.34 6.68
CA VAL A 47 -2.87 14.64 7.32
C VAL A 47 -1.80 13.62 6.94
N LEU A 48 -2.18 12.33 6.80
CA LEU A 48 -1.27 11.28 6.35
C LEU A 48 -0.89 11.46 4.89
N LEU A 49 -1.86 11.76 4.01
CA LEU A 49 -1.61 11.99 2.59
C LEU A 49 -0.65 13.18 2.40
N GLU A 50 -0.88 14.30 3.07
CA GLU A 50 0.03 15.45 3.01
C GLU A 50 1.45 15.07 3.46
N LEU A 51 1.58 14.29 4.53
CA LEU A 51 2.87 13.81 5.00
C LEU A 51 3.56 12.90 3.99
N PHE A 52 2.82 11.99 3.37
CA PHE A 52 3.34 11.02 2.42
C PHE A 52 3.79 11.70 1.13
N GLU A 53 3.01 12.66 0.63
CA GLU A 53 3.39 13.50 -0.50
C GLU A 53 4.66 14.31 -0.19
N THR A 54 4.69 15.00 0.96
CA THR A 54 5.81 15.88 1.34
C THR A 54 7.15 15.15 1.38
N HIS A 55 7.14 13.86 1.73
CA HIS A 55 8.36 13.07 1.89
C HIS A 55 8.60 12.11 0.72
N GLY A 56 7.84 12.17 -0.37
CA GLY A 56 8.06 11.32 -1.54
C GLY A 56 7.83 9.83 -1.29
N VAL A 57 6.78 9.47 -0.55
CA VAL A 57 6.37 8.06 -0.39
C VAL A 57 6.01 7.48 -1.76
N SER A 58 6.56 6.32 -2.10
CA SER A 58 6.34 5.67 -3.40
C SER A 58 5.12 4.73 -3.37
N ALA A 59 4.87 4.07 -2.24
CA ALA A 59 3.76 3.13 -2.12
C ALA A 59 3.23 3.00 -0.68
N VAL A 60 1.94 2.73 -0.55
CA VAL A 60 1.26 2.38 0.70
C VAL A 60 0.56 1.04 0.52
N PHE A 61 0.95 0.04 1.31
CA PHE A 61 0.30 -1.27 1.33
C PHE A 61 -0.59 -1.41 2.56
N ALA A 62 -1.84 -1.79 2.30
CA ALA A 62 -2.92 -1.97 3.25
C ALA A 62 -3.57 -3.36 3.16
N GLY A 63 -4.44 -3.67 4.12
CA GLY A 63 -5.27 -4.88 4.16
C GLY A 63 -6.71 -4.53 4.56
N HIS A 64 -7.22 -5.16 5.63
CA HIS A 64 -8.55 -4.91 6.23
C HIS A 64 -9.76 -5.36 5.38
N TRP A 65 -9.76 -5.14 4.07
CA TRP A 65 -10.97 -5.32 3.26
C TRP A 65 -11.26 -6.75 2.80
N HIS A 66 -10.30 -7.66 2.97
CA HIS A 66 -10.41 -9.03 2.47
C HIS A 66 -10.65 -9.08 0.94
N LYS A 67 -10.20 -8.06 0.21
CA LYS A 67 -10.22 -7.99 -1.25
C LYS A 67 -9.05 -7.14 -1.74
N CYS A 68 -8.54 -7.40 -2.94
CA CYS A 68 -7.60 -6.46 -3.53
C CYS A 68 -8.30 -5.17 -3.93
N HIS A 69 -7.58 -4.07 -3.81
CA HIS A 69 -7.99 -2.78 -4.33
C HIS A 69 -6.77 -1.96 -4.70
N TYR A 70 -6.88 -1.16 -5.76
CA TYR A 70 -5.76 -0.42 -6.33
C TYR A 70 -6.25 0.97 -6.70
N VAL A 71 -5.58 2.00 -6.17
CA VAL A 71 -5.73 3.38 -6.62
C VAL A 71 -4.36 4.06 -6.59
N ASP A 72 -4.18 5.07 -7.43
CA ASP A 72 -3.01 5.93 -7.34
C ASP A 72 -3.41 7.25 -6.68
N HIS A 73 -2.61 7.69 -5.72
CA HIS A 73 -2.69 9.04 -5.15
C HIS A 73 -1.54 9.86 -5.70
N LYS A 74 -1.77 10.61 -6.77
CA LYS A 74 -0.68 11.27 -7.52
C LYS A 74 0.33 10.21 -7.99
N GLU A 75 1.55 10.23 -7.47
CA GLU A 75 2.62 9.27 -7.80
C GLU A 75 2.75 8.15 -6.76
N ILE A 76 1.83 8.07 -5.78
CA ILE A 76 1.87 7.09 -4.70
C ILE A 76 0.93 5.92 -5.02
N GLN A 77 1.49 4.72 -5.14
CA GLN A 77 0.68 3.49 -5.30
C GLN A 77 -0.06 3.18 -3.99
N MET A 78 -1.38 3.21 -3.98
CA MET A 78 -2.21 2.88 -2.82
C MET A 78 -2.86 1.52 -3.03
N VAL A 79 -2.36 0.51 -2.31
CA VAL A 79 -2.67 -0.89 -2.60
C VAL A 79 -3.28 -1.55 -1.38
N THR A 80 -4.51 -2.03 -1.52
CA THR A 80 -5.13 -2.94 -0.55
C THR A 80 -4.91 -4.37 -1.01
N THR A 81 -4.37 -5.20 -0.14
CA THR A 81 -4.05 -6.60 -0.44
C THR A 81 -5.15 -7.51 0.06
N GLY A 82 -5.57 -8.46 -0.79
CA GLY A 82 -6.49 -9.53 -0.43
C GLY A 82 -5.95 -10.41 0.69
N PRO A 83 -6.81 -11.22 1.32
CA PRO A 83 -6.44 -11.95 2.52
C PRO A 83 -5.91 -13.34 2.18
N VAL A 84 -5.16 -13.93 3.11
CA VAL A 84 -4.92 -15.37 3.09
C VAL A 84 -6.21 -16.13 3.41
N GLY A 85 -7.05 -15.62 4.32
CA GLY A 85 -8.28 -16.27 4.77
C GLY A 85 -9.53 -15.43 4.54
N TYR A 86 -10.63 -16.11 4.18
CA TYR A 86 -11.96 -15.52 4.00
C TYR A 86 -11.99 -14.35 2.98
N PRO A 87 -11.69 -14.58 1.69
CA PRO A 87 -11.81 -13.55 0.65
C PRO A 87 -13.25 -13.06 0.51
N LEU A 88 -13.41 -11.75 0.35
CA LEU A 88 -14.68 -11.04 0.11
C LEU A 88 -14.74 -10.36 -1.26
N GLY A 89 -13.65 -10.41 -2.03
CA GLY A 89 -13.59 -9.93 -3.42
C GLY A 89 -13.46 -11.08 -4.41
N ASP A 90 -13.15 -10.73 -5.66
CA ASP A 90 -13.02 -11.71 -6.76
C ASP A 90 -11.71 -12.53 -6.66
N ASP A 91 -10.67 -11.97 -6.03
CA ASP A 91 -9.40 -12.65 -5.86
C ASP A 91 -9.50 -13.79 -4.81
N PRO A 92 -8.81 -14.93 -5.03
CA PRO A 92 -8.79 -16.03 -4.08
C PRO A 92 -7.93 -15.71 -2.84
N SER A 93 -7.92 -16.64 -1.89
CA SER A 93 -6.92 -16.69 -0.83
C SER A 93 -5.51 -16.62 -1.41
N GLY A 94 -4.68 -15.70 -0.92
CA GLY A 94 -3.42 -15.41 -1.57
C GLY A 94 -2.51 -14.44 -0.81
N LEU A 95 -1.44 -14.02 -1.49
CA LEU A 95 -0.49 -13.03 -0.99
C LEU A 95 -0.01 -12.11 -2.11
N ARG A 96 0.56 -10.97 -1.73
CA ARG A 96 1.20 -10.05 -2.67
C ARG A 96 2.71 -10.18 -2.59
N ILE A 97 3.34 -10.36 -3.75
CA ILE A 97 4.79 -10.26 -3.91
C ILE A 97 5.09 -8.85 -4.42
N VAL A 98 5.99 -8.16 -3.72
CA VAL A 98 6.47 -6.82 -4.05
C VAL A 98 7.94 -6.92 -4.40
N LYS A 99 8.30 -6.46 -5.61
CA LYS A 99 9.67 -6.37 -6.11
C LYS A 99 10.09 -4.91 -6.11
N VAL A 100 11.20 -4.62 -5.45
CA VAL A 100 11.72 -3.26 -5.29
C VAL A 100 13.07 -3.18 -5.98
N SER A 101 13.14 -2.40 -7.04
CA SER A 101 14.41 -2.01 -7.69
C SER A 101 14.79 -0.59 -7.27
N ARG A 102 15.83 0.00 -7.86
CA ARG A 102 16.17 1.42 -7.62
C ARG A 102 15.17 2.40 -8.22
N ASN A 103 14.47 2.00 -9.28
CA ASN A 103 13.67 2.92 -10.09
C ASN A 103 12.17 2.65 -9.99
N ILE A 104 11.78 1.41 -9.68
CA ILE A 104 10.40 0.97 -9.73
C ILE A 104 10.09 -0.03 -8.61
N ILE A 105 8.90 0.15 -8.04
CA ILE A 105 8.20 -0.84 -7.23
C ILE A 105 7.17 -1.53 -8.11
N GLU A 106 7.36 -2.83 -8.34
CA GLU A 106 6.39 -3.68 -9.03
C GLU A 106 5.75 -4.61 -8.02
N HIS A 107 4.46 -4.88 -8.15
CA HIS A 107 3.80 -5.82 -7.26
C HIS A 107 2.68 -6.59 -7.94
N ARG A 108 2.47 -7.83 -7.51
CA ARG A 108 1.37 -8.66 -8.00
C ARG A 108 0.79 -9.52 -6.88
N TYR A 109 -0.53 -9.64 -6.86
CA TYR A 109 -1.23 -10.58 -6.00
C TYR A 109 -1.29 -11.94 -6.68
N TYR A 110 -1.08 -12.99 -5.90
CA TYR A 110 -1.10 -14.38 -6.34
C TYR A 110 -2.02 -15.17 -5.43
N GLY A 111 -2.93 -15.94 -6.03
CA GLY A 111 -3.59 -17.03 -5.31
C GLY A 111 -2.55 -18.01 -4.76
N LEU A 112 -2.87 -18.69 -3.66
CA LEU A 112 -1.95 -19.65 -3.04
C LEU A 112 -1.50 -20.78 -3.99
N ASP A 113 -2.32 -21.11 -4.98
CA ASP A 113 -2.07 -22.07 -6.06
C ASP A 113 -1.29 -21.48 -7.24
N GLN A 114 -1.07 -20.17 -7.26
CA GLN A 114 -0.43 -19.40 -8.33
C GLN A 114 0.89 -18.75 -7.90
N ILE A 115 1.37 -19.04 -6.68
CA ILE A 115 2.63 -18.45 -6.19
C ILE A 115 3.78 -18.94 -7.08
N PRO A 116 4.52 -18.02 -7.74
CA PRO A 116 5.63 -18.40 -8.61
C PRO A 116 6.76 -19.00 -7.79
N LYS A 117 7.55 -19.87 -8.43
CA LYS A 117 8.79 -20.35 -7.82
C LYS A 117 9.82 -19.22 -7.74
N LEU A 118 10.82 -19.39 -6.87
CA LEU A 118 11.85 -18.36 -6.68
C LEU A 118 12.60 -18.05 -7.98
N GLU A 119 12.84 -19.06 -8.82
CA GLU A 119 13.53 -18.91 -10.11
C GLU A 119 12.71 -18.11 -11.12
N GLU A 120 11.38 -18.11 -11.00
CA GLU A 120 10.44 -17.39 -11.87
C GLU A 120 10.26 -15.92 -11.46
N LEU A 121 10.76 -15.55 -10.28
CA LEU A 121 10.63 -14.20 -9.75
C LEU A 121 11.61 -13.19 -10.36
N ASN A 122 12.60 -13.63 -11.15
CA ASN A 122 13.60 -12.76 -11.81
C ASN A 122 14.11 -11.64 -10.87
N LEU A 123 14.46 -12.01 -9.63
CA LEU A 123 14.96 -11.09 -8.61
C LEU A 123 16.41 -10.68 -8.86
#